data_AF-A0A1G3J2U1-F1
#
_entry.id   AF-A0A1G3J2U1-F1
#
_cell.length_a   1.000
_cell.length_b   1.000
_cell.length_c   1.000
_cell.angle_alpha   90.00
_cell.angle_beta   90.00
_cell.angle_gamma   90.00
#
_symmetry.space_group_name_H-M   'P 1'
#
loop_
_entity.id
_entity.type
_entity.pdbx_description
1 polymer ?
#
loop_
_entity_poly.entity_id
_entity_poly.type
_entity_poly.pdbx_seq_one_letter_code
_entity_poly.pdbx_strand_id
1 'polypeptide(L)' 'MKIALQYVSDANGKPQAVQLPVSEWEKVLSRIRKSEQVLQLKSDLKVAFKQVEKVRKSKGKKQTLTDFLNEL' A
#
# COMPACT_ATOMS: atom_id res chain seq x y z
N MET A 1 0.89 -13.44 -13.47
CA MET A 1 2.11 -14.17 -13.05
C MET A 1 1.71 -15.62 -12.95
N LYS A 2 2.42 -16.53 -13.61
CA LYS A 2 2.20 -17.97 -13.45
C LYS A 2 3.21 -18.45 -12.43
N ILE A 3 2.77 -18.73 -11.20
CA ILE A 3 3.60 -19.34 -10.17
C ILE A 3 3.30 -20.82 -10.19
N ALA A 4 4.32 -21.66 -10.35
CA ALA A 4 4.18 -23.09 -10.15
C ALA A 4 4.12 -23.36 -8.63
N LEU A 5 2.91 -23.32 -8.08
CA LEU A 5 2.68 -23.57 -6.66
C LEU A 5 2.81 -25.06 -6.37
N GLN A 6 3.56 -25.38 -5.34
CA GLN A 6 3.61 -26.72 -4.76
C GLN A 6 2.95 -26.68 -3.39
N TYR A 7 2.39 -27.81 -2.97
CA TYR A 7 1.68 -27.91 -1.70
C TYR A 7 2.36 -28.92 -0.80
N VAL A 8 2.47 -28.57 0.47
CA VAL A 8 2.85 -29.51 1.53
C VAL A 8 1.56 -29.95 2.19
N SER A 9 1.27 -31.25 2.11
CA SER A 9 0.06 -31.86 2.67
C SER A 9 0.37 -32.66 3.93
N ASP A 10 -0.62 -32.79 4.80
CA ASP A 10 -0.56 -33.69 5.95
C ASP A 10 -0.71 -35.17 5.54
N ALA A 11 -0.69 -36.07 6.53
CA ALA A 11 -0.82 -37.51 6.33
C ALA A 11 -2.13 -37.93 5.65
N ASN A 12 -3.16 -37.08 5.66
CA ASN A 12 -4.45 -37.32 5.01
C ASN A 12 -4.52 -36.67 3.62
N GLY A 13 -3.41 -36.12 3.12
CA GLY A 13 -3.35 -35.44 1.83
C GLY A 13 -3.93 -34.03 1.84
N LYS A 14 -4.32 -33.49 3.00
CA LYS A 14 -4.88 -32.13 3.09
C LYS A 14 -3.75 -31.09 3.05
N PRO A 15 -3.78 -30.11 2.13
CA PRO A 15 -2.77 -29.07 2.05
C PRO A 15 -2.71 -28.22 3.33
N GLN A 16 -1.52 -28.08 3.90
CA GLN A 16 -1.25 -27.28 5.10
C GLN A 16 -0.37 -26.06 4.80
N ALA A 17 0.48 -26.15 3.78
CA ALA A 17 1.33 -25.04 3.35
C ALA A 17 1.52 -25.01 1.84
N VAL A 18 1.90 -23.83 1.36
CA VAL A 18 2.32 -23.58 -0.03
C VAL A 18 3.82 -23.46 -0.05
N GLN A 19 4.47 -24.24 -0.90
CA GLN A 19 5.88 -24.15 -1.18
C GLN A 19 6.10 -23.42 -2.50
N LEU A 20 7.06 -22.50 -2.49
CA LEU A 20 7.51 -21.79 -3.67
C LEU A 20 9.01 -21.49 -3.58
N PRO A 21 9.70 -21.37 -4.73
CA PRO A 21 11.08 -20.87 -4.75
C PRO A 21 11.17 -19.49 -4.11
N VAL A 22 12.27 -19.23 -3.41
CA VAL A 22 12.52 -17.95 -2.73
C VAL A 22 12.44 -16.78 -3.71
N SER A 23 12.99 -16.94 -4.92
CA SER A 23 12.95 -15.91 -5.97
C SER A 23 11.52 -15.56 -6.43
N GLU A 24 10.59 -16.51 -6.40
CA GLU A 24 9.18 -16.26 -6.67
C GLU A 24 8.49 -15.60 -5.46
N TRP A 25 8.90 -15.94 -4.24
CA TRP A 25 8.39 -15.33 -3.01
C TRP A 25 8.75 -13.85 -2.92
N GLU A 26 9.98 -13.50 -3.27
CA GLU A 26 10.43 -12.10 -3.34
C GLU A 26 9.60 -11.28 -4.35
N LYS A 27 9.25 -11.89 -5.50
CA LYS A 27 8.36 -11.24 -6.49
C LYS A 27 6.98 -11.00 -5.91
N VAL A 28 6.40 -11.97 -5.19
CA VAL A 28 5.11 -11.81 -4.51
C VAL A 28 5.18 -10.67 -3.49
N LEU A 29 6.17 -10.68 -2.60
CA LEU A 29 6.35 -9.64 -1.59
C LEU A 29 6.51 -8.24 -2.20
N SER A 30 7.30 -8.12 -3.28
CA SER A 30 7.49 -6.84 -3.95
C SER A 30 6.19 -6.26 -4.52
N ARG A 31 5.29 -7.11 -5.03
CA ARG A 31 3.98 -6.70 -5.54
C ARG A 31 3.03 -6.27 -4.43
N ILE A 32 3.02 -7.01 -3.32
CA ILE A 32 2.21 -6.67 -2.15
C ILE A 32 2.63 -5.30 -1.63
N ARG A 33 3.93 -5.10 -1.37
CA ARG A 33 4.47 -3.82 -0.90
C ARG A 33 4.13 -2.65 -1.83
N LYS A 34 4.29 -2.83 -3.15
CA LYS A 34 3.90 -1.79 -4.12
C LYS A 34 2.41 -1.47 -4.07
N SER A 35 1.57 -2.49 -3.93
CA SER A 35 0.12 -2.31 -3.85
C SER A 35 -0.27 -1.57 -2.57
N GLU A 36 0.31 -1.93 -1.44
CA GLU A 36 0.12 -1.24 -0.16
C GLU A 36 0.55 0.22 -0.22
N GLN A 37 1.72 0.51 -0.80
CA GLN A 37 2.20 1.89 -1.00
C GLN A 37 1.24 2.71 -1.86
N VAL A 38 0.73 2.14 -2.95
CA VAL A 38 -0.25 2.82 -3.81
C VAL A 38 -1.57 3.07 -3.07
N LEU A 39 -2.03 2.11 -2.26
CA LEU A 39 -3.24 2.28 -1.45
C LEU A 39 -3.06 3.37 -0.39
N GLN A 40 -1.91 3.39 0.29
CA GLN A 40 -1.58 4.41 1.26
C GLN A 40 -1.56 5.80 0.61
N LEU A 41 -0.84 5.95 -0.51
CA LEU A 41 -0.80 7.22 -1.24
C LEU A 41 -2.19 7.69 -1.68
N LYS A 42 -3.05 6.79 -2.17
CA LYS A 42 -4.45 7.13 -2.51
C LYS A 42 -5.24 7.62 -1.30
N SER A 43 -5.06 6.98 -0.15
CA SER A 43 -5.70 7.39 1.10
C SER A 43 -5.23 8.78 1.52
N ASP A 44 -3.92 9.01 1.51
CA ASP A 44 -3.31 10.29 1.90
C ASP A 44 -3.77 11.42 0.97
N LEU A 45 -3.77 11.17 -0.35
CA LEU A 45 -4.29 12.14 -1.32
C LEU A 45 -5.76 12.46 -1.08
N LYS A 46 -6.61 11.46 -0.78
CA LYS A 46 -8.02 11.70 -0.49
C LYS A 46 -8.21 12.58 0.74
N VAL A 47 -7.38 12.41 1.77
CA VAL A 47 -7.39 13.27 2.96
C VAL A 47 -6.95 14.69 2.59
N ALA A 48 -5.83 14.83 1.86
CA ALA A 48 -5.32 16.13 1.41
C ALA A 48 -6.35 16.89 0.56
N PHE A 49 -7.03 16.23 -0.39
CA PHE A 49 -8.07 16.86 -1.19
C PHE A 49 -9.24 17.37 -0.33
N LYS A 50 -9.68 16.59 0.66
CA LYS A 50 -10.71 17.05 1.62
C LYS A 50 -10.25 18.26 2.43
N GLN A 51 -8.98 18.31 2.84
CA GLN A 51 -8.43 19.47 3.53
C GLN A 51 -8.41 20.71 2.62
N VAL A 52 -7.99 20.56 1.37
CA VAL A 52 -8.01 21.64 0.37
C VAL A 52 -9.42 22.15 0.14
N GLU A 53 -10.43 21.28 0.02
CA GLU A 53 -11.82 21.72 -0.09
C GLU A 53 -12.29 22.52 1.13
N LYS A 54 -11.92 22.09 2.34
CA LYS A 54 -12.23 22.83 3.57
C LYS A 54 -11.58 24.21 3.59
N VAL A 55 -10.31 24.30 3.19
CA VAL A 55 -9.58 25.58 3.07
C VAL A 55 -10.17 26.48 2.00
N ARG A 56 -10.65 25.93 0.87
CA ARG A 56 -11.33 26.71 -0.18
C ARG A 56 -12.68 27.26 0.29
N LYS A 57 -13.42 26.50 1.10
CA LYS A 57 -14.73 26.89 1.64
C LYS A 57 -14.63 27.81 2.86
N SER A 58 -13.53 27.72 3.62
CA SER A 58 -13.29 28.61 4.75
C SER A 58 -12.67 29.94 4.28
N LYS A 59 -12.97 31.04 4.96
CA LYS A 59 -12.19 32.30 4.84
C LYS A 59 -10.84 32.23 5.58
N GLY A 60 -10.41 31.01 5.96
CA GLY A 60 -9.19 30.79 6.75
C GLY A 60 -7.92 31.12 5.97
N LYS A 61 -6.84 31.42 6.70
CA LYS A 61 -5.52 31.66 6.09
C LYS A 61 -5.11 30.45 5.25
N LYS A 62 -4.87 30.69 3.97
CA LYS A 62 -4.24 29.71 3.08
C LYS A 62 -2.76 29.69 3.43
N GLN A 63 -2.23 28.52 3.79
CA GLN A 63 -0.79 28.31 3.98
C GLN A 63 -0.16 27.87 2.66
N THR A 64 1.02 28.39 2.34
CA THR A 64 1.77 27.90 1.18
C THR A 64 2.47 26.59 1.53
N LEU A 65 2.88 25.83 0.50
CA LEU A 65 3.70 24.63 0.70
C LEU A 65 5.01 24.97 1.44
N THR A 66 5.57 26.15 1.16
CA THR A 66 6.78 26.65 1.82
C THR A 66 6.55 26.93 3.30
N ASP A 67 5.44 27.57 3.67
CA ASP A 67 5.11 27.82 5.09
C ASP A 67 4.98 26.50 5.85
N PHE A 68 4.25 25.54 5.28
CA PHE A 68 4.06 24.22 5.87
C PHE A 68 5.38 23.46 6.08
N LEU A 69 6.30 23.48 5.10
CA LEU A 69 7.58 22.79 5.20
C LEU A 69 8.53 23.42 6.25
N ASN A 70 8.31 24.69 6.60
CA ASN A 70 9.11 25.41 7.59
C ASN A 70 8.52 25.31 9.03
N GLU A 71 7.40 24.61 9.21
CA GLU A 71 6.78 24.35 10.53
C GLU A 71 7.25 23.04 11.19
N LEU A 72 8.10 22.26 10.51
CA LEU A 72 8.77 21.05 11.00
C LEU A 72 10.11 21.37 11.68
#